data_AF-A0A2G4GTK8-F1
#
_entry.id   AF-A0A2G4GTK8-F1
#
_cell.length_a   1.000
_cell.length_b   1.000
_cell.length_c   1.000
_cell.angle_alpha   90.00
_cell.angle_beta   90.00
_cell.angle_gamma   90.00
#
_symmetry.space_group_name_H-M   'P 1'
#
loop_
_entity.id
_entity.type
_entity.pdbx_description
1 polymer ?
#
loop_
_entity_poly.entity_id
_entity_poly.type
_entity_poly.pdbx_seq_one_letter_code
_entity_poly.pdbx_strand_id
1 'polypeptide(L)'
;MAKFASLVVTEIEKSYQKGIRILTWIFVGLIAWPFLRSISTNNDLNIFYGAAQRLVSLENLYCKPYSAEGWQLYYYYSPLFATLLAPFTFLPQFVVTHEVPFGLFILKILWNCLNLYFVYQLFQFVRGLVNPPKNKAGLTFWIVLALVSYRWIFLNLLYGQMTILIVWGVVRAFQFLQS
;
A
#
# COMPACT_ATOMS: atom_id res chain seq x y z
N MET A 1 30.15 27.94 27.06
CA MET A 1 29.86 27.64 25.63
C MET A 1 29.27 26.25 25.40
N ALA A 2 29.84 25.15 25.94
CA ALA A 2 29.32 23.79 25.72
C ALA A 2 27.84 23.58 26.11
N LYS A 3 27.40 24.13 27.25
CA LYS A 3 26.00 24.04 27.73
C LYS A 3 24.98 24.75 26.83
N PHE A 4 25.40 25.81 26.14
CA PHE A 4 24.54 26.54 25.20
C PHE A 4 24.38 25.76 23.90
N ALA A 5 25.47 25.21 23.37
CA ALA A 5 25.44 24.35 22.18
C ALA A 5 24.58 23.10 22.39
N SER A 6 24.64 22.45 23.56
CA SER A 6 23.81 21.28 23.84
C SER A 6 22.31 21.65 23.88
N LEU A 7 21.94 22.77 24.49
CA LEU A 7 20.55 23.24 24.55
C LEU A 7 19.99 23.51 23.15
N VAL A 8 20.75 24.19 22.28
CA VAL A 8 20.35 24.48 20.89
C VAL A 8 20.14 23.19 20.09
N VAL A 9 21.03 22.20 20.22
CA VAL A 9 20.88 20.90 19.56
C VAL A 9 19.61 20.18 20.04
N THR A 10 19.33 20.23 21.34
CA THR A 10 18.15 19.57 21.94
C THR A 10 16.84 20.20 21.44
N GLU A 11 16.80 21.52 21.30
CA GLU A 11 15.62 22.23 20.77
C GLU A 11 15.37 21.93 19.29
N ILE A 12 16.43 21.86 18.49
CA ILE A 12 16.33 21.49 17.07
C ILE A 12 15.75 20.08 16.92
N GLU A 13 16.24 19.11 17.69
CA GLU A 13 15.75 17.74 17.62
C GLU A 13 14.28 17.64 18.10
N LYS A 14 13.91 18.37 19.16
CA LYS A 14 12.52 18.42 19.65
C LYS A 14 11.57 19.00 18.60
N SER A 15 11.98 20.07 17.92
CA SER A 15 11.22 20.67 16.81
C SER A 15 11.06 19.70 15.65
N TYR A 16 12.14 19.01 15.26
CA TYR A 16 12.13 17.97 14.24
C TYR A 16 11.14 16.84 14.59
N GLN A 17 11.21 16.29 15.80
CA GLN A 17 10.31 15.22 16.24
C GLN A 17 8.83 15.66 16.22
N LYS A 18 8.54 16.89 16.65
CA LYS A 18 7.19 17.46 16.55
C LYS A 18 6.73 17.54 15.09
N GLY A 19 7.60 18.01 14.19
CA GLY A 19 7.32 18.09 12.76
C GLY A 19 7.02 16.73 12.13
N ILE A 20 7.83 15.72 12.42
CA ILE A 20 7.60 14.34 11.98
C ILE A 20 6.25 13.82 12.47
N ARG A 21 5.92 14.01 13.75
CA ARG A 21 4.62 13.57 14.31
C ARG A 21 3.44 14.22 13.59
N ILE A 22 3.51 15.52 13.30
CA ILE A 22 2.46 16.23 12.55
C ILE A 22 2.36 15.66 11.13
N LEU A 23 3.49 15.49 10.44
CA LEU A 23 3.53 14.92 9.10
C LEU A 23 2.91 13.51 9.06
N THR A 24 3.23 12.66 10.02
CA THR A 24 2.63 11.32 10.14
C THR A 24 1.11 11.39 10.25
N TRP A 25 0.55 12.25 11.11
CA TRP A 25 -0.90 12.37 11.25
C TRP A 25 -1.59 12.89 9.99
N ILE A 26 -0.99 13.88 9.32
CA ILE A 26 -1.48 14.37 8.03
C ILE A 26 -1.50 13.22 7.02
N PHE A 27 -0.39 12.49 6.92
CA PHE A 27 -0.26 11.39 5.98
C PHE A 27 -1.27 10.27 6.26
N VAL A 28 -1.45 9.90 7.53
CA VAL A 28 -2.48 8.93 7.97
C VAL A 28 -3.88 9.38 7.57
N GLY A 29 -4.23 10.65 7.80
CA GLY A 29 -5.52 11.20 7.38
C GLY A 29 -5.71 11.14 5.86
N LEU A 30 -4.67 11.47 5.09
CA LEU A 30 -4.70 11.47 3.62
C LEU A 30 -4.82 10.07 3.01
N ILE A 31 -4.26 9.04 3.64
CA ILE A 31 -4.34 7.65 3.18
C ILE A 31 -5.56 6.89 3.74
N ALA A 32 -6.18 7.38 4.81
CA ALA A 32 -7.38 6.78 5.37
C ALA A 32 -8.55 6.78 4.36
N TRP A 33 -8.71 7.87 3.60
CA TRP A 33 -9.74 7.96 2.57
C TRP A 33 -9.62 6.87 1.48
N PRO A 34 -8.49 6.75 0.72
CA PRO A 34 -8.38 5.73 -0.32
C PRO A 34 -8.45 4.31 0.27
N PHE A 35 -7.93 4.09 1.48
CA PHE A 35 -8.09 2.81 2.20
C PHE A 35 -9.57 2.45 2.37
N LEU A 36 -10.36 3.32 3.00
CA LEU A 36 -11.77 3.06 3.28
C LEU A 36 -12.59 2.97 1.99
N ARG A 37 -12.32 3.84 1.01
CA ARG A 37 -13.01 3.86 -0.28
C ARG A 37 -12.79 2.57 -1.06
N SER A 38 -11.57 2.03 -1.07
CA SER A 38 -11.25 0.81 -1.83
C SER A 38 -11.98 -0.44 -1.33
N ILE A 39 -12.39 -0.47 -0.04
CA ILE A 39 -13.08 -1.60 0.58
C ILE A 39 -14.50 -1.73 0.03
N SER A 40 -15.19 -0.61 -0.16
CA SER A 40 -16.61 -0.56 -0.55
C SER A 40 -16.86 -0.37 -2.04
N THR A 41 -15.80 -0.24 -2.85
CA THR A 41 -15.91 0.02 -4.30
C THR A 41 -15.29 -1.07 -5.15
N ASN A 42 -15.77 -1.17 -6.40
CA ASN A 42 -15.12 -1.97 -7.43
C ASN A 42 -13.76 -1.35 -7.77
N ASN A 43 -12.72 -2.19 -7.78
CA ASN A 43 -11.37 -1.79 -8.14
C ASN A 43 -10.57 -2.96 -8.73
N ASP A 44 -9.29 -2.75 -9.03
CA ASP A 44 -8.46 -3.74 -9.70
C ASP A 44 -8.44 -5.08 -8.93
N LEU A 45 -8.47 -5.04 -7.59
CA LEU A 45 -8.49 -6.26 -6.76
C LEU A 45 -9.71 -7.15 -7.03
N ASN A 46 -10.83 -6.60 -7.49
CA ASN A 46 -11.98 -7.37 -7.95
C ASN A 46 -11.63 -8.25 -9.16
N ILE A 47 -10.84 -7.73 -10.10
CA ILE A 47 -10.39 -8.45 -11.30
C ILE A 47 -9.48 -9.60 -10.87
N PHE A 48 -8.55 -9.35 -9.94
CA PHE A 48 -7.67 -10.39 -9.40
C PHE A 48 -8.46 -11.48 -8.64
N TYR A 49 -9.48 -11.11 -7.88
CA TYR A 49 -10.35 -12.06 -7.18
C TYR A 49 -11.19 -12.89 -8.16
N GLY A 50 -11.74 -12.28 -9.21
CA GLY A 50 -12.44 -13.01 -10.28
C GLY A 50 -11.52 -14.00 -11.01
N ALA A 51 -10.27 -13.62 -11.26
CA ALA A 51 -9.26 -14.54 -11.79
C ALA A 51 -8.97 -15.70 -10.82
N ALA A 52 -8.88 -15.42 -9.52
CA ALA A 52 -8.70 -16.45 -8.49
C ALA A 52 -9.88 -17.43 -8.42
N GLN A 53 -11.12 -16.95 -8.55
CA GLN A 53 -12.30 -17.82 -8.61
C GLN A 53 -12.22 -18.78 -9.80
N ARG A 54 -11.87 -18.26 -10.98
CA ARG A 54 -11.71 -19.08 -12.19
C ARG A 54 -10.59 -20.11 -12.04
N LEU A 55 -9.47 -19.71 -11.44
CA LEU A 55 -8.36 -20.61 -11.16
C LEU A 55 -8.80 -21.81 -10.32
N VAL A 56 -9.57 -21.57 -9.26
CA VAL A 56 -10.10 -22.61 -8.37
C VAL A 56 -11.13 -23.49 -9.08
N SER A 57 -11.92 -22.92 -9.99
CA SER A 57 -12.86 -23.65 -10.84
C SER A 57 -12.21 -24.39 -12.02
N LEU A 58 -10.87 -24.39 -12.10
CA LEU A 58 -10.11 -24.97 -13.22
C LEU A 58 -10.47 -24.38 -14.58
N GLU A 59 -10.94 -23.13 -14.58
CA GLU A 59 -11.22 -22.35 -15.79
C GLU A 59 -9.99 -21.54 -16.22
N ASN A 60 -9.94 -21.21 -17.51
CA ASN A 60 -8.91 -20.30 -18.03
C ASN A 60 -9.10 -18.89 -17.43
N LEU A 61 -8.13 -18.41 -16.65
CA LEU A 61 -8.19 -17.11 -15.97
C LEU A 61 -8.39 -15.93 -16.95
N TYR A 62 -7.89 -16.06 -18.17
CA TYR A 62 -7.80 -15.02 -19.19
C TYR A 62 -9.02 -14.96 -20.13
N CYS A 63 -9.96 -15.90 -20.03
CA CYS A 63 -10.94 -16.11 -21.10
C CYS A 63 -12.11 -15.14 -21.11
N LYS A 64 -12.41 -14.45 -19.99
CA LYS A 64 -13.58 -13.58 -19.86
C LYS A 64 -13.22 -12.26 -19.16
N PRO A 65 -13.86 -11.14 -19.50
CA PRO A 65 -13.66 -9.91 -18.75
C PRO A 65 -14.32 -9.98 -17.37
N TYR A 66 -13.91 -9.08 -16.48
CA TYR A 66 -14.66 -8.68 -15.29
C TYR A 66 -15.46 -7.43 -15.64
N SER A 67 -16.77 -7.48 -15.44
CA SER A 67 -17.66 -6.34 -15.72
C SER A 67 -17.72 -5.44 -14.49
N ALA A 68 -17.28 -4.19 -14.63
CA ALA A 68 -17.33 -3.18 -13.56
C ALA A 68 -17.74 -1.84 -14.15
N GLU A 69 -18.81 -1.23 -13.61
CA GLU A 69 -19.25 0.13 -13.99
C GLU A 69 -19.42 0.34 -15.51
N GLY A 70 -19.89 -0.68 -16.24
CA GLY A 70 -20.08 -0.64 -17.69
C GLY A 70 -18.83 -0.96 -18.52
N TRP A 71 -17.67 -1.16 -17.90
CA TRP A 71 -16.42 -1.54 -18.56
C TRP A 71 -16.18 -3.05 -18.50
N GLN A 72 -15.50 -3.58 -19.51
CA GLN A 72 -15.07 -4.98 -19.59
C GLN A 72 -13.56 -5.05 -19.41
N LEU A 73 -13.11 -5.42 -18.21
CA LEU A 73 -11.70 -5.39 -17.83
C LEU A 73 -11.12 -6.81 -17.75
N TYR A 74 -10.08 -7.08 -18.52
CA TYR A 74 -9.43 -8.40 -18.55
C TYR A 74 -8.29 -8.49 -17.55
N TYR A 75 -8.09 -9.71 -17.05
CA TYR A 75 -6.91 -10.04 -16.26
C TYR A 75 -5.73 -10.29 -17.19
N TYR A 76 -4.61 -9.57 -17.02
CA TYR A 76 -3.40 -9.73 -17.85
C TYR A 76 -2.15 -10.10 -17.04
N TYR A 77 -2.31 -10.41 -15.76
CA TYR A 77 -1.19 -10.65 -14.86
C TYR A 77 -0.80 -12.14 -14.79
N SER A 78 0.36 -12.41 -14.20
CA SER A 78 0.83 -13.77 -13.93
C SER A 78 -0.16 -14.54 -13.04
N PRO A 79 -0.43 -15.84 -13.31
CA PRO A 79 -1.30 -16.67 -12.47
C PRO A 79 -0.90 -16.67 -10.99
N LEU A 80 0.38 -16.38 -10.68
CA LEU A 80 0.88 -16.25 -9.32
C LEU A 80 0.00 -15.36 -8.44
N PHE A 81 -0.47 -14.21 -8.95
CA PHE A 81 -1.31 -13.31 -8.16
C PHE A 81 -2.69 -13.92 -7.93
N ALA A 82 -3.28 -14.58 -8.92
CA ALA A 82 -4.55 -15.28 -8.73
C ALA A 82 -4.41 -16.42 -7.69
N THR A 83 -3.31 -17.19 -7.75
CA THR A 83 -3.01 -18.24 -6.77
C THR A 83 -2.88 -17.69 -5.35
N LEU A 84 -2.22 -16.54 -5.18
CA LEU A 84 -2.08 -15.89 -3.87
C LEU A 84 -3.44 -15.54 -3.25
N LEU A 85 -4.44 -15.21 -4.08
CA LEU A 85 -5.77 -14.78 -3.65
C LEU A 85 -6.80 -15.93 -3.60
N ALA A 86 -6.48 -17.09 -4.17
CA ALA A 86 -7.36 -18.26 -4.21
C ALA A 86 -7.91 -18.68 -2.82
N PRO A 87 -7.14 -18.63 -1.71
CA PRO A 87 -7.69 -18.98 -0.40
C PRO A 87 -8.93 -18.17 0.01
N PHE A 88 -9.06 -16.92 -0.45
CA PHE A 88 -10.19 -16.04 -0.11
C PHE A 88 -11.48 -16.40 -0.86
N THR A 89 -11.40 -17.16 -1.96
CA THR A 89 -12.57 -17.57 -2.74
C THR A 89 -13.37 -18.68 -2.06
N PHE A 90 -12.78 -19.38 -1.08
CA PHE A 90 -13.46 -20.40 -0.29
C PHE A 90 -14.28 -19.83 0.87
N LEU A 91 -14.16 -18.53 1.16
CA LEU A 91 -14.97 -17.87 2.19
C LEU A 91 -16.44 -17.75 1.75
N PRO A 92 -17.38 -17.56 2.68
CA PRO A 92 -18.79 -17.33 2.34
C PRO A 92 -18.97 -16.18 1.32
N GLN A 93 -19.91 -16.34 0.39
CA GLN A 93 -20.12 -15.39 -0.72
C GLN A 93 -21.34 -14.49 -0.55
N PHE A 94 -21.86 -14.32 0.68
CA PHE A 94 -22.93 -13.35 0.90
C PHE A 94 -22.43 -11.93 0.63
N VAL A 95 -23.30 -11.07 0.11
CA VAL A 95 -22.96 -9.71 -0.29
C VAL A 95 -22.91 -8.80 0.94
N VAL A 96 -21.80 -8.08 1.12
CA VAL A 96 -21.61 -7.12 2.22
C VAL A 96 -22.04 -5.72 1.82
N THR A 97 -21.69 -5.27 0.61
CA THR A 97 -22.04 -3.94 0.08
C THR A 97 -22.11 -3.97 -1.43
N HIS A 98 -23.18 -3.41 -2.03
CA HIS A 98 -23.49 -3.13 -3.45
C HIS A 98 -23.09 -4.10 -4.58
N GLU A 99 -21.99 -4.87 -4.46
CA GLU A 99 -21.51 -5.94 -5.35
C GLU A 99 -20.30 -6.72 -4.76
N VAL A 100 -19.90 -6.48 -3.50
CA VAL A 100 -18.71 -7.05 -2.87
C VAL A 100 -19.10 -8.27 -2.03
N PRO A 101 -18.72 -9.50 -2.43
CA PRO A 101 -18.93 -10.68 -1.60
C PRO A 101 -18.02 -10.64 -0.37
N PHE A 102 -18.43 -11.31 0.71
CA PHE A 102 -17.71 -11.31 1.98
C PHE A 102 -16.24 -11.76 1.85
N GLY A 103 -15.94 -12.78 1.04
CA GLY A 103 -14.56 -13.18 0.75
C GLY A 103 -13.70 -12.05 0.17
N LEU A 104 -14.24 -11.29 -0.80
CA LEU A 104 -13.56 -10.14 -1.39
C LEU A 104 -13.44 -8.96 -0.41
N PHE A 105 -14.44 -8.75 0.44
CA PHE A 105 -14.39 -7.72 1.49
C PHE A 105 -13.23 -7.97 2.47
N ILE A 106 -13.12 -9.20 2.98
CA ILE A 106 -12.01 -9.60 3.87
C ILE A 106 -10.66 -9.47 3.16
N LEU A 107 -10.59 -9.93 1.91
CA LEU A 107 -9.40 -9.77 1.07
C LEU A 107 -9.01 -8.29 0.94
N LYS A 108 -9.93 -7.38 0.62
CA LYS A 108 -9.63 -5.93 0.49
C LYS A 108 -9.06 -5.34 1.77
N ILE A 109 -9.62 -5.69 2.94
CA ILE A 109 -9.09 -5.24 4.24
C ILE A 109 -7.66 -5.72 4.44
N LEU A 110 -7.44 -7.03 4.31
CA LEU A 110 -6.12 -7.63 4.52
C LEU A 110 -5.09 -7.10 3.53
N TRP A 111 -5.49 -6.97 2.26
CA TRP A 111 -4.64 -6.46 1.20
C TRP A 111 -4.21 -5.01 1.46
N ASN A 112 -5.13 -4.16 1.91
CA ASN A 112 -4.78 -2.79 2.26
C ASN A 112 -3.89 -2.71 3.49
N CYS A 113 -4.15 -3.50 4.54
CA CYS A 113 -3.27 -3.60 5.70
C CYS A 113 -1.85 -4.03 5.29
N LEU A 114 -1.76 -5.00 4.38
CA LEU A 114 -0.50 -5.48 3.85
C LEU A 114 0.22 -4.41 3.00
N ASN A 115 -0.51 -3.67 2.16
CA ASN A 115 0.04 -2.54 1.41
C ASN A 115 0.58 -1.44 2.34
N LEU A 116 -0.14 -1.10 3.41
CA LEU A 116 0.35 -0.15 4.42
C LEU A 116 1.63 -0.65 5.10
N TYR A 117 1.70 -1.95 5.42
CA TYR A 117 2.91 -2.56 5.95
C TYR A 117 4.09 -2.49 4.95
N PHE A 118 3.86 -2.77 3.68
CA PHE A 118 4.89 -2.65 2.64
C PHE A 118 5.36 -1.21 2.45
N VAL A 119 4.44 -0.25 2.45
CA VAL A 119 4.77 1.19 2.43
C VAL A 119 5.66 1.53 3.63
N TYR A 120 5.27 1.11 4.84
CA TYR A 120 6.11 1.30 6.03
C TYR A 120 7.52 0.71 5.84
N GLN A 121 7.64 -0.52 5.34
CA GLN A 121 8.95 -1.13 5.09
C GLN A 121 9.78 -0.37 4.05
N LEU A 122 9.16 0.16 2.99
CA LEU A 122 9.83 1.00 2.01
C LEU A 122 10.33 2.32 2.62
N PHE A 123 9.54 2.95 3.50
CA PHE A 123 10.00 4.13 4.25
C PHE A 123 11.18 3.80 5.18
N GLN A 124 11.17 2.65 5.84
CA GLN A 124 12.28 2.20 6.67
C GLN A 124 13.54 1.91 5.84
N PHE A 125 13.40 1.35 4.65
CA PHE A 125 14.49 1.20 3.70
C PHE A 125 15.10 2.55 3.31
N VAL A 126 14.28 3.50 2.88
CA VAL A 126 14.75 4.86 2.53
C VAL A 126 15.43 5.54 3.72
N ARG A 127 14.87 5.38 4.92
CA ARG A 127 15.48 5.91 6.16
C ARG A 127 16.86 5.34 6.39
N GLY A 128 17.05 4.03 6.23
CA GLY A 128 18.34 3.37 6.38
C GLY A 128 19.35 3.77 5.30
N LEU A 129 18.89 3.91 4.06
CA LEU A 129 19.73 4.25 2.91
C LEU A 129 20.22 5.71 2.94
N VAL A 130 19.32 6.67 3.22
CA VAL A 130 19.64 8.10 3.16
C VAL A 130 20.14 8.63 4.51
N ASN A 131 19.69 8.03 5.62
CA ASN A 131 19.93 8.49 6.98
C ASN A 131 19.73 10.02 7.17
N PRO A 132 18.53 10.58 6.92
CA PRO A 132 18.33 12.02 6.93
C PRO A 132 18.65 12.66 8.29
N PRO A 133 19.29 13.85 8.33
CA PRO A 133 19.66 14.50 9.57
C PRO A 133 18.44 14.93 10.38
N LYS A 134 18.52 14.90 11.72
CA LYS A 134 17.41 15.29 12.62
C LYS A 134 17.29 16.81 12.79
N ASN A 135 17.17 17.53 11.68
CA ASN A 135 17.06 18.98 11.64
C ASN A 135 16.03 19.42 10.58
N LYS A 136 15.98 20.72 10.28
CA LYS A 136 15.05 21.26 9.26
C LYS A 136 15.23 20.61 7.88
N ALA A 137 16.47 20.35 7.47
CA ALA A 137 16.74 19.74 6.16
C ALA A 137 16.20 18.30 6.08
N GLY A 138 16.36 17.50 7.14
CA GLY A 138 15.75 16.17 7.18
C GLY A 138 14.22 16.22 7.24
N LEU A 139 13.63 17.20 7.94
CA LEU A 139 12.18 17.38 7.90
C LEU A 139 11.70 17.73 6.49
N THR A 140 12.39 18.64 5.79
CA THR A 140 12.11 18.97 4.39
C THR A 140 12.22 17.75 3.49
N PHE A 141 13.25 16.91 3.67
CA PHE A 141 13.38 15.65 2.94
C PHE A 141 12.13 14.77 3.10
N TRP A 142 11.65 14.57 4.33
CA TRP A 142 10.45 13.75 4.58
C TRP A 142 9.18 14.36 3.99
N ILE A 143 9.04 15.69 4.04
CA ILE A 143 7.91 16.39 3.41
C ILE A 143 7.94 16.18 1.89
N VAL A 144 9.08 16.39 1.23
CA VAL A 144 9.20 16.20 -0.22
C VAL A 144 8.94 14.74 -0.59
N LEU A 145 9.52 13.78 0.14
CA LEU A 145 9.29 12.37 -0.10
C LEU A 145 7.80 12.02 0.04
N ALA A 146 7.13 12.50 1.09
CA ALA A 146 5.70 12.28 1.30
C ALA A 146 4.87 12.87 0.15
N LEU A 147 5.17 14.09 -0.30
CA LEU A 147 4.46 14.73 -1.41
C LEU A 147 4.63 13.99 -2.73
N VAL A 148 5.85 13.60 -3.07
CA VAL A 148 6.17 12.89 -4.33
C VAL A 148 5.56 11.49 -4.33
N SER A 149 5.61 10.79 -3.20
CA SER A 149 5.07 9.43 -3.07
C SER A 149 3.56 9.37 -2.84
N TYR A 150 2.94 10.47 -2.38
CA TYR A 150 1.54 10.49 -1.97
C TYR A 150 0.61 10.00 -3.06
N ARG A 151 0.69 10.56 -4.27
CA ARG A 151 -0.20 10.18 -5.38
C ARG A 151 -0.07 8.70 -5.71
N TRP A 152 1.16 8.17 -5.72
CA TRP A 152 1.41 6.77 -6.03
C TRP A 152 0.81 5.85 -4.95
N ILE A 153 1.01 6.17 -3.67
CA ILE A 153 0.44 5.40 -2.55
C ILE A 153 -1.09 5.48 -2.58
N PHE A 154 -1.64 6.69 -2.79
CA PHE A 154 -3.08 6.94 -2.87
C PHE A 154 -3.75 6.07 -3.93
N LEU A 155 -3.22 6.07 -5.16
CA LEU A 155 -3.81 5.30 -6.26
C LEU A 155 -3.71 3.80 -6.03
N ASN A 156 -2.57 3.33 -5.50
CA ASN A 156 -2.42 1.90 -5.22
C ASN A 156 -3.36 1.41 -4.11
N LEU A 157 -3.59 2.21 -3.07
CA LEU A 157 -4.56 1.90 -2.03
C LEU A 157 -5.99 1.98 -2.58
N LEU A 158 -6.33 3.03 -3.32
CA LEU A 158 -7.67 3.22 -3.86
C LEU A 158 -8.06 2.07 -4.81
N TYR A 159 -7.15 1.69 -5.70
CA TYR A 159 -7.41 0.67 -6.72
C TYR A 159 -7.03 -0.75 -6.29
N GLY A 160 -6.39 -0.95 -5.13
CA GLY A 160 -5.99 -2.28 -4.66
C GLY A 160 -4.91 -2.94 -5.52
N GLN A 161 -4.03 -2.15 -6.13
CA GLN A 161 -3.04 -2.60 -7.11
C GLN A 161 -1.94 -3.48 -6.50
N MET A 162 -1.31 -4.30 -7.36
CA MET A 162 -0.17 -5.17 -7.00
C MET A 162 1.17 -4.44 -6.95
N THR A 163 1.24 -3.18 -7.38
CA THR A 163 2.50 -2.44 -7.59
C THR A 163 3.30 -2.27 -6.31
N ILE A 164 2.65 -1.95 -5.17
CA ILE A 164 3.35 -1.81 -3.88
C ILE A 164 4.06 -3.10 -3.50
N LEU A 165 3.38 -4.26 -3.63
CA LEU A 165 3.98 -5.57 -3.39
C LEU A 165 5.19 -5.82 -4.30
N ILE A 166 5.06 -5.52 -5.60
CA ILE A 166 6.15 -5.71 -6.57
C ILE A 166 7.37 -4.85 -6.20
N VAL A 167 7.16 -3.55 -5.94
CA VAL A 167 8.24 -2.63 -5.56
C VAL A 167 8.91 -3.08 -4.25
N TRP A 168 8.12 -3.46 -3.25
CA TRP A 168 8.63 -4.00 -2.00
C TRP A 168 9.45 -5.29 -2.23
N GLY A 169 8.95 -6.22 -3.05
CA GLY A 169 9.62 -7.47 -3.37
C GLY A 169 10.97 -7.25 -4.06
N VAL A 170 11.03 -6.31 -5.01
CA VAL A 170 12.28 -5.93 -5.69
C VAL A 170 13.29 -5.35 -4.71
N VAL A 171 12.88 -4.40 -3.85
CA VAL A 171 13.77 -3.83 -2.82
C VAL A 171 14.28 -4.91 -1.87
N ARG A 172 13.43 -5.84 -1.44
CA ARG A 172 13.82 -6.95 -0.58
C ARG A 172 14.81 -7.89 -1.25
N ALA A 173 14.61 -8.22 -2.53
CA ALA A 173 15.55 -9.04 -3.28
C ALA A 173 16.93 -8.37 -3.37
N PHE A 174 16.99 -7.05 -3.61
CA PHE A 174 18.25 -6.31 -3.60
C PHE A 174 18.95 -6.33 -2.25
N GLN A 175 18.21 -6.16 -1.14
CA GLN A 175 18.81 -6.25 0.21
C GLN A 175 19.39 -7.63 0.48
N PHE A 176 18.70 -8.69 0.06
CA PHE A 176 19.15 -10.07 0.22
C PHE A 176 20.41 -10.38 -0.60
N LEU A 177 20.56 -9.79 -1.79
CA LEU A 177 21.76 -9.97 -2.62
C LEU A 177 22.99 -9.22 -2.09
N GLN A 178 22.80 -8.23 -1.21
CA GLN A 178 23.88 -7.44 -0.62
C GLN A 178 24.34 -7.97 0.75
N SER A 179 23.62 -8.94 1.33
CA SER A 179 23.97 -9.62 2.58
C SER A 179 24.77 -10.89 2.32
#